data_AF-A0A0E9LRT5-F1
#
_entry.id   AF-A0A0E9LRT5-F1
#
_cell.length_a   1.000
_cell.length_b   1.000
_cell.length_c   1.000
_cell.angle_alpha   90.00
_cell.angle_beta   90.00
_cell.angle_gamma   90.00
#
_symmetry.space_group_name_H-M   'P 1'
#
loop_
_entity.id
_entity.type
_entity.pdbx_description
1 polymer ?
#
loop_
_entity_poly.entity_id
_entity_poly.type
_entity_poly.pdbx_seq_one_letter_code
_entity_poly.pdbx_strand_id
1 'polypeptide(L)'
;MEDYCITYNDWKPEEQKLREALCTLGNGYFATRGAAEESSNDAHNYPGTYLAGGFNRATTEISGKRIENEDFVNFPNWLCLNFRPEGGEWMDLNQFKVHEYTQSLDMKKGLLIRAFRVEDSQGRCTHIQSRRLVSMHDMHLAGIEWQLTAENWSRDIELYTALDGTVTNAGVERYADLESQHLEPLNTREVDDESLLLMVRTRQSKYAVALGARTCIYHQNSKIDTLKETHQREGILIRNIASS
;
A
#
# COMPACT_ATOMS: atom_id res chain seq x y z
N MET A 1 12.39 -18.27 18.98
CA MET A 1 11.56 -17.11 18.54
C MET A 1 11.23 -17.18 17.05
N GLU A 2 11.82 -18.13 16.29
CA GLU A 2 11.61 -18.29 14.84
C GLU A 2 10.47 -19.28 14.47
N ASP A 3 9.94 -20.07 15.41
CA ASP A 3 9.07 -21.21 15.11
C ASP A 3 7.73 -20.88 14.43
N TYR A 4 7.35 -19.60 14.37
CA TYR A 4 6.09 -19.11 13.77
C TYR A 4 6.31 -18.01 12.73
N CYS A 5 7.54 -17.81 12.27
CA CYS A 5 7.86 -16.77 11.30
C CYS A 5 8.19 -17.40 9.94
N ILE A 6 7.58 -16.87 8.87
CA ILE A 6 8.08 -17.08 7.51
C ILE A 6 8.93 -15.86 7.18
N THR A 7 10.23 -16.06 6.96
CA THR A 7 11.17 -14.97 6.71
C THR A 7 11.83 -15.12 5.34
N TYR A 8 11.82 -14.02 4.59
CA TYR A 8 12.54 -13.85 3.34
C TYR A 8 13.67 -12.86 3.55
N ASN A 9 14.85 -13.22 3.05
CA ASN A 9 16.00 -12.33 2.99
C ASN A 9 16.18 -11.85 1.56
N ASP A 10 16.92 -10.76 1.43
CA ASP A 10 17.30 -10.10 0.18
C ASP A 10 16.12 -9.53 -0.61
N TRP A 11 16.38 -8.42 -1.28
CA TRP A 11 15.43 -7.84 -2.21
C TRP A 11 15.52 -8.57 -3.54
N LYS A 12 14.38 -9.15 -3.96
CA LYS A 12 14.24 -9.92 -5.19
C LYS A 12 12.96 -9.50 -5.92
N PRO A 13 13.05 -8.57 -6.88
CA PRO A 13 11.88 -8.03 -7.58
C PRO A 13 10.98 -9.13 -8.19
N GLU A 14 11.58 -10.17 -8.76
CA GLU A 14 10.89 -11.28 -9.41
C GLU A 14 10.08 -12.16 -8.46
N GLU A 15 10.39 -12.15 -7.16
CA GLU A 15 9.68 -12.93 -6.13
C GLU A 15 8.56 -12.12 -5.45
N GLN A 16 8.42 -10.82 -5.72
CA GLN A 16 7.53 -9.95 -4.94
C GLN A 16 6.06 -10.37 -5.04
N LYS A 17 5.50 -10.64 -6.23
CA LYS A 17 4.10 -11.13 -6.36
C LYS A 17 3.81 -12.40 -5.55
N LEU A 18 4.81 -13.28 -5.41
CA LEU A 18 4.69 -14.49 -4.58
C LEU A 18 4.72 -14.14 -3.09
N ARG A 19 5.69 -13.32 -2.67
CA ARG A 19 5.81 -12.86 -1.27
C ARG A 19 4.57 -12.09 -0.84
N GLU A 20 4.04 -11.24 -1.70
CA GLU A 20 2.76 -10.55 -1.51
C GLU A 20 1.60 -11.50 -1.22
N ALA A 21 1.51 -12.61 -1.97
CA ALA A 21 0.46 -13.59 -1.74
C ALA A 21 0.65 -14.30 -0.39
N LEU A 22 1.87 -14.79 -0.12
CA LEU A 22 2.20 -15.56 1.08
C LEU A 22 2.18 -14.73 2.37
N CYS A 23 2.48 -13.44 2.27
CA CYS A 23 2.51 -12.48 3.39
C CYS A 23 1.21 -11.66 3.52
N THR A 24 0.10 -12.13 2.94
CA THR A 24 -1.21 -11.49 3.07
C THR A 24 -1.65 -11.43 4.54
N LEU A 25 -2.13 -10.27 4.97
CA LEU A 25 -2.75 -10.08 6.29
C LEU A 25 -4.25 -9.95 6.11
N GLY A 26 -5.04 -10.51 7.03
CA GLY A 26 -6.50 -10.38 6.98
C GLY A 26 -7.17 -10.89 8.25
N ASN A 27 -8.42 -10.50 8.44
CA ASN A 27 -9.22 -10.81 9.63
C ASN A 27 -10.57 -11.49 9.30
N GLY A 28 -10.76 -11.92 8.07
CA GLY A 28 -12.00 -12.51 7.58
C GLY A 28 -13.05 -11.48 7.13
N TYR A 29 -12.92 -10.20 7.51
CA TYR A 29 -13.71 -9.11 6.93
C TYR A 29 -13.01 -8.55 5.69
N PHE A 30 -11.73 -8.20 5.82
CA PHE A 30 -10.89 -7.85 4.68
C PHE A 30 -9.51 -8.49 4.78
N ALA A 31 -8.83 -8.53 3.64
CA ALA A 31 -7.45 -8.95 3.53
C ALA A 31 -6.68 -8.01 2.61
N THR A 32 -5.42 -7.76 2.95
CA THR A 32 -4.50 -6.96 2.13
C THR A 32 -3.24 -7.77 1.88
N ARG A 33 -2.88 -7.91 0.61
CA ARG A 33 -1.67 -8.60 0.17
C ARG A 33 -0.44 -8.04 0.88
N GLY A 34 0.58 -8.87 1.06
CA GLY A 34 1.86 -8.53 1.67
C GLY A 34 2.73 -7.55 0.87
N ALA A 35 2.13 -6.70 0.04
CA ALA A 35 2.83 -5.74 -0.82
C ALA A 35 3.56 -4.68 -0.01
N ALA A 36 4.68 -4.24 -0.57
CA ALA A 36 5.49 -3.16 -0.04
C ALA A 36 4.68 -1.85 -0.07
N GLU A 37 4.76 -1.08 1.01
CA GLU A 37 3.96 0.15 1.18
C GLU A 37 4.32 1.24 0.15
N GLU A 38 5.58 1.26 -0.29
CA GLU A 38 6.13 2.19 -1.27
C GLU A 38 5.83 1.82 -2.73
N SER A 39 5.34 0.60 -2.97
CA SER A 39 5.19 0.05 -4.32
C SER A 39 3.80 0.33 -4.91
N SER A 40 3.77 0.52 -6.22
CA SER A 40 2.56 0.58 -7.03
C SER A 40 2.27 -0.77 -7.71
N ASN A 41 1.15 -0.88 -8.43
CA ASN A 41 0.96 -1.99 -9.35
C ASN A 41 1.94 -1.84 -10.53
N ASP A 42 2.90 -2.76 -10.65
CA ASP A 42 3.96 -2.73 -11.65
C ASP A 42 4.36 -4.15 -12.13
N ALA A 43 5.51 -4.27 -12.78
CA ALA A 43 6.01 -5.55 -13.28
C ALA A 43 6.21 -6.59 -12.15
N HIS A 44 6.60 -6.14 -10.96
CA HIS A 44 7.03 -6.93 -9.81
C HIS A 44 6.00 -6.97 -8.68
N ASN A 45 5.16 -5.94 -8.54
CA ASN A 45 4.24 -5.78 -7.43
C ASN A 45 2.80 -5.73 -7.91
N TYR A 46 1.90 -6.25 -7.08
CA TYR A 46 0.45 -6.16 -7.26
C TYR A 46 -0.22 -5.94 -5.89
N PRO A 47 -0.25 -4.68 -5.39
CA PRO A 47 -1.00 -4.34 -4.20
C PRO A 47 -2.48 -4.70 -4.37
N GLY A 48 -3.02 -5.44 -3.41
CA GLY A 48 -4.40 -5.90 -3.46
C GLY A 48 -5.07 -5.88 -2.11
N THR A 49 -6.25 -5.27 -2.02
CA THR A 49 -7.11 -5.29 -0.84
C THR A 49 -8.46 -5.87 -1.22
N TYR A 50 -8.95 -6.81 -0.42
CA TYR A 50 -10.15 -7.57 -0.76
C TYR A 50 -11.10 -7.61 0.42
N LEU A 51 -12.38 -7.34 0.14
CA LEU A 51 -13.47 -7.43 1.12
C LEU A 51 -14.15 -8.80 1.00
N ALA A 52 -14.47 -9.45 2.11
CA ALA A 52 -15.24 -10.68 2.09
C ALA A 52 -16.61 -10.46 1.40
N GLY A 53 -16.89 -11.25 0.35
CA GLY A 53 -18.08 -11.08 -0.48
C GLY A 53 -18.02 -9.90 -1.46
N GLY A 54 -16.87 -9.23 -1.58
CA GLY A 54 -16.63 -8.10 -2.47
C GLY A 54 -16.54 -8.48 -3.94
N PHE A 55 -17.63 -8.97 -4.51
CA PHE A 55 -17.74 -9.36 -5.92
C PHE A 55 -18.44 -8.29 -6.75
N ASN A 56 -18.09 -8.21 -8.03
CA ASN A 56 -18.76 -7.36 -9.01
C ASN A 56 -18.71 -8.01 -10.40
N ARG A 57 -19.81 -7.92 -11.15
CA ARG A 57 -19.84 -8.38 -12.54
C ARG A 57 -19.46 -7.27 -13.51
N ALA A 58 -18.74 -7.65 -14.56
CA ALA A 58 -18.43 -6.79 -15.68
C ALA A 58 -18.67 -7.53 -17.00
N THR A 59 -19.12 -6.80 -18.02
CA THR A 59 -19.29 -7.34 -19.38
C THR A 59 -18.23 -6.75 -20.30
N THR A 60 -17.54 -7.60 -21.02
CA THR A 60 -16.53 -7.23 -22.02
C THR A 60 -17.00 -7.67 -23.40
N GLU A 61 -16.80 -6.84 -24.43
CA GLU A 61 -17.04 -7.24 -25.81
C GLU A 61 -15.71 -7.66 -26.47
N ILE A 62 -15.60 -8.94 -26.83
CA ILE A 62 -14.41 -9.52 -27.47
C ILE A 62 -14.86 -10.20 -28.76
N SER A 63 -14.31 -9.75 -29.90
CA SER A 63 -14.60 -10.32 -31.23
C SER A 63 -16.10 -10.45 -31.52
N GLY A 64 -16.89 -9.42 -31.16
CA GLY A 64 -18.34 -9.36 -31.35
C GLY A 64 -19.15 -10.25 -30.41
N LYS A 65 -18.53 -10.85 -29.38
CA LYS A 65 -19.21 -11.60 -28.33
C LYS A 65 -19.14 -10.84 -27.01
N ARG A 66 -20.29 -10.77 -26.31
CA ARG A 66 -20.35 -10.23 -24.95
C ARG A 66 -20.05 -11.35 -23.96
N ILE A 67 -19.00 -11.16 -23.16
CA ILE A 67 -18.56 -12.07 -22.11
C ILE A 67 -18.81 -11.37 -20.77
N GLU A 68 -19.67 -11.95 -19.94
CA GLU A 68 -19.86 -11.51 -18.56
C GLU A 68 -18.94 -12.32 -17.65
N ASN A 69 -18.21 -11.64 -16.77
CA ASN A 69 -17.34 -12.23 -15.76
C ASN A 69 -17.69 -11.67 -14.37
N GLU A 70 -17.65 -12.53 -13.36
CA GLU A 70 -17.81 -12.15 -11.95
C GLU A 70 -16.45 -12.18 -11.28
N ASP A 71 -15.99 -11.02 -10.83
CA ASP A 71 -14.65 -10.84 -10.29
C ASP A 71 -14.67 -10.57 -8.79
N PHE A 72 -13.67 -11.13 -8.10
CA PHE A 72 -13.36 -10.71 -6.73
C PHE A 72 -12.60 -9.39 -6.79
N VAL A 73 -13.24 -8.31 -6.37
CA VAL A 73 -12.79 -6.94 -6.64
C VAL A 73 -11.60 -6.58 -5.77
N ASN A 74 -10.57 -6.02 -6.41
CA ASN A 74 -9.51 -5.29 -5.72
C ASN A 74 -10.07 -3.94 -5.26
N PHE A 75 -10.30 -3.80 -3.96
CA PHE A 75 -10.72 -2.57 -3.29
C PHE A 75 -9.55 -1.61 -3.08
N PRO A 76 -9.82 -0.32 -2.75
CA PRO A 76 -8.79 0.71 -2.72
C PRO A 76 -7.53 0.33 -1.94
N ASN A 77 -6.39 0.70 -2.49
CA ASN A 77 -5.09 0.52 -1.86
C ASN A 77 -4.89 1.58 -0.76
N TRP A 78 -4.68 1.12 0.46
CA TRP A 78 -4.43 1.95 1.64
C TRP A 78 -2.96 1.89 2.09
N LEU A 79 -2.13 1.08 1.44
CA LEU A 79 -0.74 0.85 1.84
C LEU A 79 0.20 2.00 1.48
N CYS A 80 -0.23 2.91 0.59
CA CYS A 80 0.58 3.93 -0.03
C CYS A 80 1.33 4.80 0.99
N LEU A 81 2.60 4.47 1.23
CA LEU A 81 3.52 5.19 2.10
C LEU A 81 4.92 5.14 1.49
N ASN A 82 5.50 6.30 1.21
CA ASN A 82 6.86 6.41 0.69
C ASN A 82 7.55 7.64 1.30
N PHE A 83 8.87 7.74 1.15
CA PHE A 83 9.65 8.90 1.57
C PHE A 83 10.65 9.33 0.49
N ARG A 84 11.09 10.58 0.60
CA ARG A 84 12.32 11.06 -0.03
C ARG A 84 13.02 12.08 0.88
N PRO A 85 14.35 12.18 0.83
CA PRO A 85 15.03 13.38 1.30
C PRO A 85 14.59 14.61 0.49
N GLU A 86 14.60 15.80 1.08
CA GLU A 86 14.30 17.06 0.38
C GLU A 86 15.09 17.18 -0.93
N GLY A 87 14.38 17.44 -2.03
CA GLY A 87 14.96 17.56 -3.37
C GLY A 87 15.55 16.25 -3.94
N GLY A 88 15.29 15.11 -3.28
CA GLY A 88 15.71 13.77 -3.70
C GLY A 88 14.67 13.03 -4.54
N GLU A 89 15.02 11.80 -4.90
CA GLU A 89 14.12 10.85 -5.57
C GLU A 89 13.28 10.10 -4.54
N TRP A 90 12.04 9.74 -4.90
CA TRP A 90 11.23 8.83 -4.09
C TRP A 90 11.94 7.49 -3.95
N MET A 91 11.89 6.89 -2.76
CA MET A 91 12.53 5.60 -2.53
C MET A 91 11.90 4.53 -3.42
N ASP A 92 12.76 3.84 -4.16
CA ASP A 92 12.42 2.71 -5.00
C ASP A 92 13.50 1.64 -4.85
N LEU A 93 13.15 0.48 -4.29
CA LEU A 93 14.07 -0.64 -4.07
C LEU A 93 14.61 -1.26 -5.37
N ASN A 94 13.99 -0.98 -6.51
CA ASN A 94 14.49 -1.42 -7.82
C ASN A 94 15.56 -0.48 -8.40
N GLN A 95 15.61 0.77 -7.93
CA GLN A 95 16.56 1.78 -8.40
C GLN A 95 17.67 2.04 -7.39
N PHE A 96 17.35 1.98 -6.09
CA PHE A 96 18.28 2.23 -5.01
C PHE A 96 19.14 0.99 -4.76
N LYS A 97 20.35 1.21 -4.25
CA LYS A 97 21.21 0.11 -3.83
C LYS A 97 20.71 -0.44 -2.49
N VAL A 98 20.22 -1.67 -2.51
CA VAL A 98 19.77 -2.38 -1.30
C VAL A 98 20.97 -3.07 -0.65
N HIS A 99 21.32 -2.65 0.56
CA HIS A 99 22.40 -3.27 1.36
C HIS A 99 21.89 -4.44 2.19
N GLU A 100 20.69 -4.28 2.76
CA GLU A 100 20.06 -5.26 3.63
C GLU A 100 18.56 -5.27 3.35
N TYR A 101 17.96 -6.45 3.35
CA TYR A 101 16.51 -6.60 3.25
C TYR A 101 16.05 -7.86 3.97
N THR A 102 15.03 -7.70 4.81
CA THR A 102 14.30 -8.79 5.44
C THR A 102 12.80 -8.50 5.41
N GLN A 103 12.00 -9.54 5.20
CA GLN A 103 10.55 -9.51 5.30
C GLN A 103 10.10 -10.74 6.06
N SER A 104 9.37 -10.56 7.16
CA SER A 104 8.94 -11.63 8.02
C SER A 104 7.44 -11.54 8.33
N LEU A 105 6.72 -12.62 8.12
CA LEU A 105 5.35 -12.79 8.60
C LEU A 105 5.39 -13.52 9.95
N ASP A 106 5.16 -12.80 11.05
CA ASP A 106 4.94 -13.39 12.37
C ASP A 106 3.48 -13.88 12.45
N MET A 107 3.29 -15.18 12.17
CA MET A 107 1.96 -15.79 12.14
C MET A 107 1.31 -15.88 13.52
N LYS A 108 2.11 -15.83 14.59
CA LYS A 108 1.59 -15.88 15.96
C LYS A 108 0.97 -14.55 16.37
N LYS A 109 1.55 -13.43 15.92
CA LYS A 109 1.05 -12.08 16.21
C LYS A 109 0.20 -11.48 15.09
N GLY A 110 0.24 -12.04 13.88
CA GLY A 110 -0.42 -11.47 12.70
C GLY A 110 0.25 -10.18 12.22
N LEU A 111 1.59 -10.13 12.29
CA LEU A 111 2.37 -8.97 11.88
C LEU A 111 3.18 -9.28 10.62
N LEU A 112 3.10 -8.40 9.63
CA LEU A 112 4.11 -8.33 8.57
C LEU A 112 5.16 -7.31 8.98
N ILE A 113 6.42 -7.73 9.03
CA ILE A 113 7.54 -6.91 9.43
C ILE A 113 8.52 -6.85 8.26
N ARG A 114 9.02 -5.66 7.94
CA ARG A 114 10.10 -5.46 6.97
C ARG A 114 11.21 -4.66 7.63
N ALA A 115 12.46 -4.99 7.32
CA ALA A 115 13.59 -4.14 7.68
C ALA A 115 14.56 -4.10 6.50
N PHE A 116 14.92 -2.92 6.04
CA PHE A 116 15.77 -2.75 4.89
C PHE A 116 16.64 -1.49 4.96
N ARG A 117 17.82 -1.58 4.38
CA ARG A 117 18.81 -0.51 4.34
C ARG A 117 19.14 -0.21 2.88
N VAL A 118 18.95 1.04 2.48
CA VAL A 118 19.06 1.49 1.09
C VAL A 118 19.98 2.69 0.96
N GLU A 119 20.68 2.77 -0.16
CA GLU A 119 21.53 3.88 -0.56
C GLU A 119 21.03 4.45 -1.89
N ASP A 120 20.81 5.75 -1.93
CA ASP A 120 20.37 6.45 -3.14
C ASP A 120 21.54 6.85 -4.06
N SER A 121 21.22 7.49 -5.18
CA SER A 121 22.20 7.95 -6.18
C SER A 121 23.21 8.99 -5.65
N GLN A 122 22.95 9.61 -4.50
CA GLN A 122 23.83 10.57 -3.82
C GLN A 122 24.65 9.93 -2.69
N GLY A 123 24.53 8.61 -2.47
CA GLY A 123 25.23 7.90 -1.40
C GLY A 123 24.60 8.07 -0.01
N ARG A 124 23.35 8.54 0.06
CA ARG A 124 22.63 8.69 1.33
C ARG A 124 22.05 7.35 1.75
N CYS A 125 22.49 6.85 2.89
CA CYS A 125 22.04 5.61 3.49
C CYS A 125 20.85 5.84 4.43
N THR A 126 19.78 5.10 4.23
CA THR A 126 18.59 5.14 5.07
C THR A 126 18.20 3.72 5.48
N HIS A 127 17.95 3.53 6.77
CA HIS A 127 17.42 2.29 7.32
C HIS A 127 15.94 2.47 7.65
N ILE A 128 15.10 1.55 7.19
CA ILE A 128 13.67 1.53 7.44
C ILE A 128 13.29 0.23 8.12
N GLN A 129 12.51 0.34 9.19
CA GLN A 129 11.80 -0.77 9.79
C GLN A 129 10.29 -0.50 9.68
N SER A 130 9.56 -1.41 9.06
CA SER A 130 8.11 -1.36 8.91
C SER A 130 7.47 -2.50 9.68
N ARG A 131 6.32 -2.23 10.31
CA ARG A 131 5.41 -3.28 10.77
C ARG A 131 3.98 -2.93 10.41
N ARG A 132 3.21 -3.95 10.01
CA ARG A 132 1.83 -3.82 9.56
C ARG A 132 0.94 -4.88 10.19
N LEU A 133 -0.31 -4.51 10.46
CA LEU A 133 -1.35 -5.41 10.94
C LEU A 133 -2.70 -5.15 10.27
N VAL A 134 -3.53 -6.19 10.20
CA VAL A 134 -4.99 -6.11 10.04
C VAL A 134 -5.60 -6.63 11.32
N SER A 135 -6.40 -5.81 12.01
CA SER A 135 -6.83 -6.11 13.38
C SER A 135 -7.84 -7.26 13.41
N MET A 136 -7.58 -8.24 14.27
CA MET A 136 -8.54 -9.31 14.57
C MET A 136 -9.61 -8.89 15.58
N HIS A 137 -9.39 -7.80 16.33
CA HIS A 137 -10.32 -7.32 17.36
C HIS A 137 -11.33 -6.32 16.79
N ASP A 138 -10.84 -5.37 15.99
CA ASP A 138 -11.65 -4.37 15.30
C ASP A 138 -11.56 -4.65 13.80
N MET A 139 -12.63 -5.22 13.25
CA MET A 139 -12.61 -5.79 11.90
C MET A 139 -12.40 -4.75 10.78
N HIS A 140 -12.58 -3.46 11.08
CA HIS A 140 -12.41 -2.36 10.12
C HIS A 140 -11.04 -1.67 10.23
N LEU A 141 -10.21 -2.06 11.20
CA LEU A 141 -8.97 -1.38 11.50
C LEU A 141 -7.75 -2.13 10.96
N ALA A 142 -6.86 -1.40 10.31
CA ALA A 142 -5.49 -1.81 10.02
C ALA A 142 -4.52 -0.67 10.32
N GLY A 143 -3.23 -0.97 10.41
CA GLY A 143 -2.22 0.02 10.71
C GLY A 143 -0.86 -0.33 10.14
N ILE A 144 -0.11 0.71 9.81
CA ILE A 144 1.29 0.66 9.36
C ILE A 144 2.09 1.56 10.31
N GLU A 145 3.25 1.08 10.73
CA GLU A 145 4.25 1.90 11.39
C GLU A 145 5.57 1.79 10.61
N TRP A 146 6.15 2.92 10.24
CA TRP A 146 7.50 3.03 9.74
C TRP A 146 8.39 3.72 10.77
N GLN A 147 9.59 3.18 10.97
CA GLN A 147 10.70 3.82 11.66
C GLN A 147 11.80 4.07 10.65
N LEU A 148 12.09 5.33 10.39
CA LEU A 148 13.08 5.78 9.41
C LEU A 148 14.30 6.34 10.13
N THR A 149 15.48 5.86 9.77
CA THR A 149 16.76 6.37 10.30
C THR A 149 17.65 6.81 9.14
N ALA A 150 17.93 8.11 9.07
CA ALA A 150 18.96 8.67 8.20
C ALA A 150 20.35 8.39 8.83
N GLU A 151 21.18 7.56 8.19
CA GLU A 151 22.41 7.07 8.84
C GLU A 151 23.61 7.99 8.64
N ASN A 152 23.75 8.58 7.45
CA ASN A 152 24.91 9.39 7.05
C ASN A 152 24.49 10.73 6.44
N TRP A 153 23.27 11.18 6.68
CA TRP A 153 22.73 12.43 6.17
C TRP A 153 21.77 13.07 7.18
N SER A 154 21.58 14.38 7.07
CA SER A 154 20.66 15.16 7.89
C SER A 154 20.05 16.24 7.02
N ARG A 155 18.81 16.02 6.59
CA ARG A 155 17.99 16.91 5.78
C ARG A 155 16.53 16.69 6.13
N ASP A 156 15.69 17.64 5.77
CA ASP A 156 14.24 17.49 5.81
C ASP A 156 13.83 16.30 4.93
N ILE A 157 12.72 15.68 5.30
CA ILE A 157 12.13 14.57 4.56
C ILE A 157 10.74 14.95 4.10
N GLU A 158 10.37 14.40 2.96
CA GLU A 158 9.00 14.43 2.47
C GLU A 158 8.44 13.01 2.53
N LEU A 159 7.31 12.84 3.21
CA LEU A 159 6.54 11.61 3.22
C LEU A 159 5.39 11.72 2.24
N TYR A 160 5.22 10.70 1.41
CA TYR A 160 4.05 10.49 0.57
C TYR A 160 3.11 9.54 1.29
N THR A 161 1.85 9.93 1.47
CA THR A 161 0.78 9.02 1.88
C THR A 161 -0.42 9.14 0.97
N ALA A 162 -1.13 8.05 0.70
CA ALA A 162 -2.31 8.13 -0.15
C ALA A 162 -3.40 7.10 0.18
N LEU A 163 -4.61 7.40 -0.28
CA LEU A 163 -5.67 6.43 -0.49
C LEU A 163 -5.92 6.34 -2.00
N ASP A 164 -5.74 5.16 -2.58
CA ASP A 164 -5.86 4.94 -4.03
C ASP A 164 -7.04 4.01 -4.36
N GLY A 165 -8.13 4.61 -4.84
CA GLY A 165 -9.32 3.94 -5.35
C GLY A 165 -9.35 3.80 -6.87
N THR A 166 -8.24 4.09 -7.55
CA THR A 166 -8.10 3.94 -9.01
C THR A 166 -7.61 2.54 -9.41
N VAL A 167 -7.47 1.64 -8.44
CA VAL A 167 -7.06 0.25 -8.65
C VAL A 167 -7.99 -0.50 -9.61
N THR A 168 -7.40 -1.44 -10.35
CA THR A 168 -8.11 -2.34 -11.27
C THR A 168 -7.77 -3.79 -10.96
N ASN A 169 -8.64 -4.70 -11.43
CA ASN A 169 -8.37 -6.13 -11.38
C ASN A 169 -7.40 -6.53 -12.50
N ALA A 170 -6.09 -6.45 -12.21
CA ALA A 170 -5.03 -6.79 -13.17
C ALA A 170 -4.13 -7.96 -12.73
N GLY A 171 -4.49 -8.65 -11.65
CA GLY A 171 -3.65 -9.67 -11.02
C GLY A 171 -3.53 -10.99 -11.78
N VAL A 172 -4.27 -11.16 -12.89
CA VAL A 172 -4.29 -12.40 -13.69
C VAL A 172 -4.13 -12.03 -15.16
N GLU A 173 -2.97 -12.31 -15.73
CA GLU A 173 -2.61 -11.96 -17.12
C GLU A 173 -3.60 -12.51 -18.15
N ARG A 174 -4.11 -13.72 -17.92
CA ARG A 174 -5.12 -14.35 -18.80
C ARG A 174 -6.41 -13.53 -18.92
N TYR A 175 -6.71 -12.67 -17.95
CA TYR A 175 -7.91 -11.83 -17.92
C TYR A 175 -7.63 -10.39 -18.35
N ALA A 176 -6.45 -10.08 -18.90
CA ALA A 176 -6.07 -8.73 -19.30
C ALA A 176 -7.02 -8.10 -20.34
N ASP A 177 -7.65 -8.92 -21.19
CA ASP A 177 -8.63 -8.47 -22.18
C ASP A 177 -10.03 -8.19 -21.59
N LEU A 178 -10.29 -8.58 -20.33
CA LEU A 178 -11.57 -8.35 -19.66
C LEU A 178 -11.62 -6.96 -19.01
N GLU A 179 -12.84 -6.41 -18.92
CA GLU A 179 -13.13 -5.20 -18.15
C GLU A 179 -12.71 -5.38 -16.69
N SER A 180 -11.67 -4.63 -16.31
CA SER A 180 -10.98 -4.72 -15.02
C SER A 180 -11.32 -3.56 -14.07
N GLN A 181 -12.02 -2.53 -14.57
CA GLN A 181 -12.44 -1.40 -13.76
C GLN A 181 -13.79 -1.71 -13.10
N HIS A 182 -13.75 -2.19 -11.85
CA HIS A 182 -14.96 -2.52 -11.09
C HIS A 182 -15.42 -1.41 -10.14
N LEU A 183 -14.57 -0.43 -9.86
CA LEU A 183 -14.85 0.66 -8.91
C LEU A 183 -15.13 1.97 -9.65
N GLU A 184 -16.06 2.74 -9.09
CA GLU A 184 -16.28 4.15 -9.41
C GLU A 184 -15.99 4.99 -8.15
N PRO A 185 -15.08 5.98 -8.21
CA PRO A 185 -14.91 6.94 -7.14
C PRO A 185 -16.19 7.73 -6.87
N LEU A 186 -16.55 7.90 -5.60
CA LEU A 186 -17.71 8.70 -5.19
C LEU A 186 -17.30 10.02 -4.54
N ASN A 187 -16.27 9.97 -3.69
CA ASN A 187 -15.82 11.14 -2.94
C ASN A 187 -14.37 10.95 -2.50
N THR A 188 -13.60 12.02 -2.52
CA THR A 188 -12.28 12.12 -1.89
C THR A 188 -12.24 13.45 -1.18
N ARG A 189 -11.81 13.47 0.08
CA ARG A 189 -11.62 14.74 0.79
C ARG A 189 -10.64 14.60 1.94
N GLU A 190 -10.02 15.71 2.27
CA GLU A 190 -9.44 15.92 3.58
C GLU A 190 -10.56 16.03 4.63
N VAL A 191 -10.41 15.33 5.75
CA VAL A 191 -11.35 15.40 6.88
C VAL A 191 -10.84 16.41 7.90
N ASP A 192 -9.54 16.35 8.18
CA ASP A 192 -8.77 17.24 9.02
C ASP A 192 -7.29 17.20 8.59
N ASP A 193 -6.44 17.94 9.30
CA ASP A 193 -5.01 18.06 9.03
C ASP A 193 -4.28 16.71 9.04
N GLU A 194 -4.84 15.65 9.63
CA GLU A 194 -4.18 14.35 9.77
C GLU A 194 -4.89 13.25 9.01
N SER A 195 -6.14 13.48 8.58
CA SER A 195 -7.03 12.43 8.14
C SER A 195 -7.54 12.65 6.70
N LEU A 196 -7.43 11.61 5.90
CA LEU A 196 -7.90 11.51 4.52
C LEU A 196 -9.13 10.59 4.47
N LEU A 197 -10.08 10.90 3.57
CA LEU A 197 -11.23 10.05 3.28
C LEU A 197 -11.34 9.79 1.78
N LEU A 198 -11.50 8.52 1.42
CA LEU A 198 -11.85 8.06 0.08
C LEU A 198 -13.12 7.23 0.17
N MET A 199 -14.07 7.46 -0.74
CA MET A 199 -15.25 6.64 -0.93
C MET A 199 -15.30 6.15 -2.37
N VAL A 200 -15.50 4.85 -2.53
CA VAL A 200 -15.71 4.20 -3.84
C VAL A 200 -16.98 3.36 -3.79
N ARG A 201 -17.47 2.96 -4.95
CA ARG A 201 -18.54 1.98 -5.08
C ARG A 201 -18.27 1.00 -6.20
N THR A 202 -18.70 -0.24 -6.07
CA THR A 202 -18.67 -1.18 -7.20
C THR A 202 -19.69 -0.77 -8.27
N ARG A 203 -19.31 -0.84 -9.55
CA ARG A 203 -20.12 -0.32 -10.66
C ARG A 203 -21.44 -1.06 -10.86
N GLN A 204 -21.50 -2.38 -10.61
CA GLN A 204 -22.70 -3.21 -10.81
C GLN A 204 -23.32 -3.62 -9.48
N SER A 205 -22.56 -4.21 -8.55
CA SER A 205 -23.11 -4.71 -7.28
C SER A 205 -23.45 -3.59 -6.27
N LYS A 206 -22.98 -2.36 -6.52
CA LYS A 206 -23.26 -1.16 -5.74
C LYS A 206 -22.81 -1.22 -4.26
N TYR A 207 -21.84 -2.07 -3.92
CA TYR A 207 -21.17 -2.02 -2.63
C TYR A 207 -20.40 -0.72 -2.50
N ALA A 208 -20.78 0.11 -1.53
CA ALA A 208 -20.06 1.35 -1.20
C ALA A 208 -19.06 1.08 -0.07
N VAL A 209 -17.84 1.55 -0.22
CA VAL A 209 -16.77 1.42 0.77
C VAL A 209 -16.16 2.78 1.02
N ALA A 210 -15.98 3.11 2.30
CA ALA A 210 -15.28 4.30 2.75
C ALA A 210 -13.98 3.89 3.45
N LEU A 211 -12.87 4.50 3.07
CA LEU A 211 -11.57 4.35 3.71
C LEU A 211 -11.19 5.67 4.34
N GLY A 212 -10.90 5.63 5.64
CA GLY A 212 -10.28 6.73 6.37
C GLY A 212 -8.84 6.37 6.70
N ALA A 213 -7.89 7.26 6.44
CA ALA A 213 -6.50 7.09 6.84
C ALA A 213 -6.07 8.29 7.66
N ARG A 214 -5.42 8.04 8.80
CA ARG A 214 -4.78 9.08 9.61
C ARG A 214 -3.27 8.86 9.66
N THR A 215 -2.51 9.89 9.33
CA THR A 215 -1.04 9.85 9.37
C THR A 215 -0.52 10.75 10.48
N CYS A 216 0.25 10.17 11.40
CA CYS A 216 0.92 10.88 12.49
C CYS A 216 2.43 10.65 12.41
N ILE A 217 3.22 11.70 12.65
CA ILE A 217 4.69 11.64 12.60
C ILE A 217 5.23 11.98 13.98
N TYR A 218 6.23 11.21 14.40
CA TYR A 218 6.88 11.35 15.69
C TYR A 218 8.39 11.42 15.50
N HIS A 219 9.04 12.32 16.25
CA HIS A 219 10.48 12.35 16.39
C HIS A 219 10.82 12.22 17.88
N GLN A 220 11.69 11.26 18.23
CA GLN A 220 12.06 10.97 19.63
C GLN A 220 10.83 10.81 20.55
N ASN A 221 9.81 10.07 20.09
CA ASN A 221 8.53 9.83 20.77
C ASN A 221 7.63 11.06 20.98
N SER A 222 8.01 12.22 20.45
CA SER A 222 7.16 13.42 20.46
C SER A 222 6.52 13.61 19.10
N LYS A 223 5.21 13.85 19.07
CA LYS A 223 4.51 14.20 17.83
C LYS A 223 5.07 15.53 17.35
N ILE A 224 5.39 15.62 16.05
CA ILE A 224 5.90 16.85 15.45
C ILE A 224 4.85 17.49 14.55
N ASP A 225 4.89 18.82 14.51
CA ASP A 225 4.14 19.57 13.52
C ASP A 225 4.81 19.42 12.16
N THR A 226 3.99 19.32 11.13
CA THR A 226 4.44 19.09 9.76
C THR A 226 3.65 19.91 8.77
N LEU A 227 4.33 20.36 7.72
CA LEU A 227 3.70 21.03 6.59
C LEU A 227 3.09 19.97 5.69
N LYS A 228 1.83 20.16 5.31
CA LYS A 228 1.06 19.17 4.57
C LYS A 228 0.50 19.79 3.32
N GLU A 229 0.71 19.13 2.20
CA GLU A 229 0.10 19.48 0.93
C GLU A 229 -0.71 18.29 0.42
N THR A 230 -2.02 18.48 0.31
CA THR A 230 -2.94 17.45 -0.16
C THR A 230 -3.28 17.70 -1.63
N HIS A 231 -2.97 16.73 -2.49
CA HIS A 231 -3.35 16.73 -3.90
C HIS A 231 -4.48 15.74 -4.13
N GLN A 232 -5.59 16.24 -4.64
CA GLN A 232 -6.77 15.44 -4.94
C GLN A 232 -6.92 15.25 -6.45
N ARG A 233 -7.14 14.01 -6.87
CA ARG A 233 -7.63 13.66 -8.20
C ARG A 233 -8.78 12.67 -8.04
N GLU A 234 -9.53 12.43 -9.11
CA GLU A 234 -10.66 11.50 -9.05
C GLU A 234 -10.17 10.11 -8.62
N GLY A 235 -10.68 9.62 -7.49
CA GLY A 235 -10.34 8.30 -6.96
C GLY A 235 -9.01 8.19 -6.23
N ILE A 236 -8.21 9.24 -6.13
CA ILE A 236 -6.93 9.19 -5.39
C ILE A 236 -6.72 10.47 -4.59
N LEU A 237 -6.30 10.29 -3.34
CA LEU A 237 -5.98 11.39 -2.44
C LEU A 237 -4.57 11.22 -1.91
N ILE A 238 -3.69 12.14 -2.30
CA ILE A 238 -2.26 12.12 -1.98
C ILE A 238 -1.98 13.23 -0.98
N ARG A 239 -1.15 12.95 0.03
CA ARG A 239 -0.63 13.93 0.95
C ARG A 239 0.89 13.83 1.02
N ASN A 240 1.56 14.92 0.67
CA ASN A 240 2.97 15.14 0.93
C ASN A 240 3.12 15.80 2.30
N ILE A 241 4.00 15.27 3.14
CA ILE A 241 4.23 15.77 4.49
C ILE A 241 5.71 16.08 4.65
N ALA A 242 6.05 17.37 4.79
CA ALA A 242 7.40 17.81 5.07
C ALA A 242 7.62 17.98 6.59
N SER A 243 8.72 17.44 7.09
CA SER A 243 9.18 17.65 8.47
C SER A 243 10.57 18.30 8.48
N SER A 244 10.69 19.39 9.23
CA SER A 244 11.94 20.10 9.57
C SER A 244 12.59 19.54 10.83
#